data_AF-A0A1V2EUV6-F1
#
_entry.id   AF-A0A1V2EUV6-F1
#
_cell.length_a   1.000
_cell.length_b   1.000
_cell.length_c   1.000
_cell.angle_alpha   90.00
_cell.angle_beta   90.00
_cell.angle_gamma   90.00
#
_symmetry.space_group_name_H-M   'P 1'
#
loop_
_entity.id
_entity.type
_entity.pdbx_description
1 polymer ?
#
loop_
_entity_poly.entity_id
_entity_poly.type
_entity_poly.pdbx_seq_one_letter_code
_entity_poly.pdbx_strand_id
1 'polypeptide(L)'
;MHPRLPALFLLAAAPAQAQLCDRASVPVSSDGRALGHFPYGEAPVGDLVALPAGTAIGACRLRPEAADDLKRLLAAAAGDPAVQGRLYALSCHRSLAQQQATFCRTRQSASGADRAISAAPPGHSEHSSGFALDFTVRPADGCPDAEACMAAKPAFRWLAANAPRFGFEMSFPAGNKQNVKWEPWHWRWVGTSAAAPGAARARFLFAKARTAFPANPAVDPVLPTVAAPHFMPIVAPPRPETKKQRKERERRERRERRRVQDRK
;
A
#
# COMPACT_ATOMS: atom_id res chain seq x y z
N MET A 1 34.51 55.52 -24.93
CA MET A 1 34.17 54.09 -25.02
C MET A 1 33.43 53.71 -23.73
N HIS A 2 32.12 53.48 -23.79
CA HIS A 2 31.35 52.97 -22.64
C HIS A 2 31.17 51.46 -22.82
N PRO A 3 31.60 50.61 -21.86
CA PRO A 3 31.36 49.19 -21.95
C PRO A 3 29.87 48.91 -21.68
N ARG A 4 29.17 48.37 -22.68
CA ARG A 4 27.82 47.81 -22.47
C ARG A 4 27.98 46.49 -21.72
N LEU A 5 27.49 46.42 -20.48
CA LEU A 5 27.32 45.14 -19.80
C LEU A 5 26.30 44.28 -20.56
N PRO A 6 26.58 42.99 -20.82
CA PRO A 6 25.60 42.09 -21.41
C PRO A 6 24.46 41.86 -20.41
N ALA A 7 23.23 42.10 -20.86
CA ALA A 7 22.04 41.74 -20.10
C ALA A 7 21.98 40.20 -19.96
N LEU A 8 22.11 39.72 -18.72
CA LEU A 8 21.97 38.31 -18.39
C LEU A 8 20.47 37.97 -18.41
N PHE A 9 19.98 37.39 -19.51
CA PHE A 9 18.63 36.87 -19.58
C PHE A 9 18.52 35.61 -18.72
N LEU A 10 17.88 35.73 -17.56
CA LEU A 10 17.39 34.60 -16.78
C LEU A 10 16.32 33.87 -17.59
N LEU A 11 16.68 32.72 -18.18
CA LEU A 11 15.69 31.79 -18.75
C LEU A 11 14.87 31.19 -17.62
N ALA A 12 13.65 31.67 -17.43
CA ALA A 12 12.67 31.00 -16.58
C ALA A 12 12.26 29.67 -17.23
N ALA A 13 12.46 28.55 -16.53
CA ALA A 13 12.01 27.24 -17.00
C ALA A 13 10.48 27.24 -17.15
N ALA A 14 9.98 26.80 -18.31
CA ALA A 14 8.55 26.62 -18.51
C ALA A 14 8.01 25.56 -17.54
N PRO A 15 6.78 25.72 -17.00
CA PRO A 15 6.20 24.74 -16.09
C PRO A 15 6.03 23.40 -16.81
N ALA A 16 6.27 22.31 -16.07
CA ALA A 16 6.03 20.97 -16.57
C ALA A 16 4.56 20.81 -17.00
N GLN A 17 4.32 20.00 -18.03
CA GLN A 17 3.00 19.78 -18.63
C GLN A 17 2.57 18.33 -18.43
N ALA A 18 1.32 18.10 -18.02
CA ALA A 18 0.70 16.79 -17.95
C ALA A 18 -0.21 16.58 -19.16
N GLN A 19 -0.08 15.43 -19.83
CA GLN A 19 -0.89 15.10 -21.00
C GLN A 19 -2.32 14.69 -20.60
N LEU A 20 -3.29 15.08 -21.43
CA LEU A 20 -4.71 14.75 -21.30
C LEU A 20 -5.17 13.92 -22.52
N CYS A 21 -6.34 14.24 -23.09
CA CYS A 21 -6.90 13.63 -24.29
C CYS A 21 -6.43 14.35 -25.55
N ASP A 22 -6.37 13.65 -26.68
CA ASP A 22 -6.12 14.24 -28.02
C ASP A 22 -4.92 15.20 -28.06
N ARG A 23 -3.84 14.85 -27.34
CA ARG A 23 -2.60 15.65 -27.19
C ARG A 23 -2.77 16.99 -26.46
N ALA A 24 -3.94 17.29 -25.89
CA ALA A 24 -4.10 18.39 -24.96
C ALA A 24 -3.22 18.18 -23.73
N SER A 25 -2.86 19.28 -23.06
CA SER A 25 -2.06 19.24 -21.83
C SER A 25 -2.46 20.36 -20.87
N VAL A 26 -2.08 20.21 -19.62
CA VAL A 26 -2.29 21.19 -18.55
C VAL A 26 -1.00 21.40 -17.77
N PRO A 27 -0.75 22.64 -17.30
CA PRO A 27 0.41 22.90 -16.47
C PRO A 27 0.29 22.14 -15.16
N VAL A 28 1.39 21.55 -14.73
CA VAL A 28 1.56 20.95 -13.41
C VAL A 28 1.68 22.09 -12.39
N SER A 29 0.89 22.04 -11.32
CA SER A 29 0.95 23.02 -10.24
C SER A 29 2.28 22.96 -9.48
N SER A 30 2.58 24.01 -8.71
CA SER A 30 3.84 24.12 -7.96
C SER A 30 4.05 23.00 -6.92
N ASP A 31 2.96 22.41 -6.42
CA ASP A 31 3.01 21.23 -5.54
C ASP A 31 3.26 19.91 -6.29
N GLY A 32 3.27 19.95 -7.62
CA GLY A 32 3.52 18.85 -8.53
C GLY A 32 2.26 18.14 -9.04
N ARG A 33 1.05 18.66 -8.80
CA ARG A 33 -0.19 18.01 -9.23
C ARG A 33 -0.65 18.43 -10.63
N ALA A 34 -1.32 17.52 -11.32
CA ALA A 34 -2.11 17.84 -12.50
C ALA A 34 -3.58 17.63 -12.16
N LEU A 35 -4.37 18.71 -12.21
CA LEU A 35 -5.81 18.68 -11.93
C LEU A 35 -6.17 17.98 -10.60
N GLY A 36 -5.35 18.20 -9.57
CA GLY A 36 -5.54 17.58 -8.26
C GLY A 36 -4.81 16.25 -8.04
N HIS A 37 -4.15 15.67 -9.05
CA HIS A 37 -3.50 14.35 -8.92
C HIS A 37 -1.97 14.43 -8.90
N PHE A 38 -1.32 13.75 -7.95
CA PHE A 38 0.14 13.61 -7.94
C PHE A 38 0.63 12.62 -9.01
N PRO A 39 1.86 12.79 -9.54
CA PRO A 39 2.44 11.87 -10.50
C PRO A 39 2.95 10.60 -9.78
N TYR A 40 2.68 9.44 -10.38
CA TYR A 40 3.12 8.14 -9.86
C TYR A 40 3.95 7.33 -10.86
N GLY A 41 3.97 7.74 -12.13
CA GLY A 41 4.61 6.99 -13.21
C GLY A 41 3.89 5.67 -13.51
N GLU A 42 4.58 4.76 -14.18
CA GLU A 42 4.09 3.41 -14.49
C GLU A 42 5.07 2.36 -13.96
N ALA A 43 4.54 1.36 -13.26
CA ALA A 43 5.32 0.22 -12.81
C ALA A 43 5.77 -0.63 -14.01
N PRO A 44 7.04 -1.06 -14.06
CA PRO A 44 7.48 -2.00 -15.09
C PRO A 44 6.64 -3.28 -15.06
N VAL A 45 6.27 -3.82 -16.22
CA VAL A 45 5.46 -5.05 -16.30
C VAL A 45 6.11 -6.24 -15.59
N GLY A 46 7.45 -6.30 -15.59
CA GLY A 46 8.23 -7.32 -14.87
C GLY A 46 8.16 -7.22 -13.34
N ASP A 47 7.73 -6.08 -12.80
CA ASP A 47 7.51 -5.88 -11.37
C ASP A 47 6.10 -6.30 -10.93
N LEU A 48 5.27 -6.82 -11.83
CA LEU A 48 3.87 -7.13 -11.58
C LEU A 48 3.59 -8.62 -11.70
N VAL A 49 2.74 -9.12 -10.81
CA VAL A 49 2.23 -10.50 -10.84
C VAL A 49 0.73 -10.49 -11.12
N ALA A 50 0.26 -11.48 -11.87
CA ALA A 50 -1.17 -11.72 -12.03
C ALA A 50 -1.74 -12.26 -10.72
N LEU A 51 -2.92 -11.77 -10.34
CA LEU A 51 -3.62 -12.35 -9.20
C LEU A 51 -4.20 -13.73 -9.55
N PRO A 52 -4.28 -14.66 -8.57
CA PRO A 52 -4.89 -15.97 -8.78
C PRO A 52 -6.36 -15.89 -9.21
N ALA A 53 -6.87 -16.95 -9.83
CA ALA A 53 -8.29 -17.04 -10.17
C ALA A 53 -9.16 -16.92 -8.91
N GLY A 54 -10.28 -16.19 -9.03
CA GLY A 54 -11.24 -16.01 -7.93
C GLY A 54 -10.87 -14.94 -6.90
N THR A 55 -9.80 -14.16 -7.10
CA THR A 55 -9.48 -12.98 -6.28
C THR A 55 -9.93 -11.67 -6.91
N ALA A 56 -10.17 -11.66 -8.23
CA ALA A 56 -10.53 -10.46 -8.98
C ALA A 56 -11.66 -10.72 -9.98
N ILE A 57 -12.39 -9.67 -10.35
CA ILE A 57 -13.30 -9.65 -11.48
C ILE A 57 -12.48 -9.34 -12.74
N GLY A 58 -12.15 -10.39 -13.50
CA GLY A 58 -11.30 -10.28 -14.69
C GLY A 58 -9.80 -10.26 -14.36
N ALA A 59 -9.00 -9.82 -15.34
CA ALA A 59 -7.55 -9.79 -15.19
C ALA A 59 -7.12 -8.63 -14.28
N CYS A 60 -6.33 -8.95 -13.26
CA CYS A 60 -5.78 -7.99 -12.33
C CYS A 60 -4.31 -8.31 -12.07
N ARG A 61 -3.47 -7.28 -12.10
CA ARG A 61 -2.05 -7.35 -11.78
C ARG A 61 -1.70 -6.33 -10.70
N LEU A 62 -0.84 -6.72 -9.76
CA LEU A 62 -0.30 -5.88 -8.70
C LEU A 62 1.18 -6.20 -8.50
N ARG A 63 1.88 -5.34 -7.75
CA ARG A 63 3.21 -5.70 -7.23
C ARG A 63 3.09 -6.89 -6.26
N PRO A 64 4.06 -7.81 -6.24
CA PRO A 64 3.99 -9.05 -5.45
C PRO A 64 3.58 -8.85 -3.99
N GLU A 65 4.15 -7.84 -3.33
CA GLU A 65 3.94 -7.59 -1.90
C GLU A 65 2.50 -7.14 -1.62
N ALA A 66 1.94 -6.27 -2.47
CA ALA A 66 0.54 -5.89 -2.39
C ALA A 66 -0.39 -7.05 -2.77
N ALA A 67 -0.01 -7.89 -3.74
CA ALA A 67 -0.78 -9.06 -4.13
C ALA A 67 -0.88 -10.09 -3.00
N ASP A 68 0.20 -10.33 -2.28
CA ASP A 68 0.22 -11.27 -1.15
C ASP A 68 -0.62 -10.76 0.03
N ASP A 69 -0.51 -9.47 0.35
CA ASP A 69 -1.34 -8.86 1.39
C ASP A 69 -2.82 -8.79 1.01
N LEU A 70 -3.14 -8.57 -0.27
CA LEU A 70 -4.50 -8.67 -0.77
C LEU A 70 -5.07 -10.08 -0.60
N LYS A 71 -4.30 -11.13 -0.91
CA LYS A 71 -4.75 -12.53 -0.70
C LYS A 71 -5.10 -12.77 0.76
N ARG A 72 -4.27 -12.27 1.69
CA ARG A 72 -4.53 -12.38 3.14
C ARG A 72 -5.78 -11.61 3.56
N LEU A 73 -5.99 -10.40 3.03
CA LEU A 73 -7.20 -9.60 3.27
C LEU A 73 -8.45 -10.33 2.77
N LEU A 74 -8.44 -10.83 1.53
CA LEU A 74 -9.58 -11.52 0.94
C LEU A 74 -9.90 -12.83 1.66
N ALA A 75 -8.88 -13.58 2.11
CA ALA A 75 -9.07 -14.78 2.91
C ALA A 75 -9.70 -14.47 4.28
N ALA A 76 -9.23 -13.40 4.95
CA ALA A 76 -9.83 -12.95 6.21
C ALA A 76 -11.28 -12.50 6.03
N ALA A 77 -11.57 -11.76 4.96
CA ALA A 77 -12.93 -11.35 4.62
C ALA A 77 -13.85 -12.54 4.35
N ALA A 78 -13.37 -13.54 3.62
CA ALA A 78 -14.16 -14.74 3.29
C ALA A 78 -14.52 -15.58 4.52
N GLY A 79 -13.72 -15.51 5.59
CA GLY A 79 -13.97 -16.19 6.85
C GLY A 79 -14.82 -15.41 7.85
N ASP A 80 -15.17 -14.15 7.57
CA ASP A 80 -15.87 -13.28 8.51
C ASP A 80 -17.35 -13.08 8.11
N PRO A 81 -18.32 -13.54 8.93
CA PRO A 81 -19.74 -13.40 8.62
C PRO A 81 -20.21 -11.94 8.55
N ALA A 82 -19.47 -10.99 9.13
CA ALA A 82 -19.81 -9.56 9.05
C ALA A 82 -19.68 -8.98 7.63
N VAL A 83 -18.97 -9.65 6.72
CA VAL A 83 -18.79 -9.20 5.33
C VAL A 83 -20.09 -9.31 4.53
N GLN A 84 -20.93 -10.30 4.80
CA GLN A 84 -22.21 -10.56 4.10
C GLN A 84 -22.08 -10.46 2.57
N GLY A 85 -21.19 -11.28 2.00
CA GLY A 85 -20.85 -11.28 0.59
C GLY A 85 -19.41 -11.72 0.40
N ARG A 86 -18.86 -11.54 -0.80
CA ARG A 86 -17.46 -11.84 -1.09
C ARG A 86 -16.79 -10.65 -1.74
N LEU A 87 -15.69 -10.19 -1.13
CA LEU A 87 -14.85 -9.14 -1.68
C LEU A 87 -13.99 -9.66 -2.83
N TYR A 88 -13.74 -8.79 -3.81
CA TYR A 88 -12.87 -9.01 -4.95
C TYR A 88 -12.10 -7.73 -5.28
N ALA A 89 -10.96 -7.87 -5.95
CA ALA A 89 -10.39 -6.77 -6.71
C ALA A 89 -11.21 -6.56 -8.00
N LEU A 90 -11.54 -5.33 -8.31
CA LEU A 90 -12.29 -4.92 -9.50
C LEU A 90 -11.35 -4.40 -10.60
N SER A 91 -10.40 -3.56 -10.21
CA SER A 91 -9.48 -2.86 -11.11
C SER A 91 -8.16 -2.66 -10.37
N CYS A 92 -7.04 -2.90 -11.04
CA CYS A 92 -5.71 -2.99 -10.41
C CYS A 92 -4.70 -2.18 -11.21
N HIS A 93 -3.50 -2.71 -11.50
CA HIS A 93 -2.55 -2.01 -12.35
C HIS A 93 -3.18 -1.58 -13.69
N ARG A 94 -2.99 -0.30 -14.03
CA ARG A 94 -3.34 0.28 -15.33
C ARG A 94 -2.12 0.96 -15.93
N SER A 95 -1.75 0.57 -17.14
CA SER A 95 -0.70 1.27 -17.90
C SER A 95 -1.12 2.70 -18.21
N LEU A 96 -0.17 3.55 -18.60
CA LEU A 96 -0.42 4.92 -19.05
C LEU A 96 -1.46 4.97 -20.18
N ALA A 97 -1.35 4.05 -21.15
CA ALA A 97 -2.28 3.96 -22.27
C ALA A 97 -3.71 3.57 -21.81
N GLN A 98 -3.82 2.61 -20.89
CA GLN A 98 -5.11 2.22 -20.30
C GLN A 98 -5.71 3.36 -19.45
N GLN A 99 -4.86 4.09 -18.72
CA GLN A 99 -5.29 5.25 -17.94
C GLN A 99 -5.79 6.37 -18.86
N GLN A 100 -5.11 6.64 -19.98
CA GLN A 100 -5.56 7.59 -20.99
C GLN A 100 -6.91 7.20 -21.58
N ALA A 101 -7.09 5.93 -21.95
CA ALA A 101 -8.38 5.45 -22.42
C ALA A 101 -9.48 5.63 -21.35
N THR A 102 -9.17 5.36 -20.07
CA THR A 102 -10.14 5.57 -18.96
C THR A 102 -10.49 7.05 -18.79
N PHE A 103 -9.47 7.92 -18.73
CA PHE A 103 -9.64 9.37 -18.58
C PHE A 103 -10.45 9.96 -19.74
N CYS A 104 -10.17 9.50 -20.97
CA CYS A 104 -10.76 10.04 -22.19
C CYS A 104 -12.11 9.43 -22.58
N ARG A 105 -12.52 8.30 -21.98
CA ARG A 105 -13.83 7.66 -22.21
C ARG A 105 -15.01 8.48 -21.67
N THR A 106 -14.76 9.35 -20.68
CA THR A 106 -15.79 10.25 -20.13
C THR A 106 -16.34 11.20 -21.21
N ARG A 107 -17.55 11.75 -20.99
CA ARG A 107 -18.32 12.51 -21.99
C ARG A 107 -17.43 13.46 -22.79
N GLN A 108 -17.52 13.42 -24.12
CA GLN A 108 -16.66 14.20 -25.03
C GLN A 108 -16.64 15.71 -24.71
N SER A 109 -17.74 16.25 -24.18
CA SER A 109 -17.87 17.66 -23.78
C SER A 109 -17.29 18.04 -22.41
N ALA A 110 -16.85 17.08 -21.59
CA ALA A 110 -16.33 17.36 -20.25
C ALA A 110 -14.90 17.93 -20.33
N SER A 111 -14.65 19.01 -19.58
CA SER A 111 -13.31 19.60 -19.47
C SER A 111 -12.34 18.63 -18.79
N GLY A 112 -11.03 18.83 -18.96
CA GLY A 112 -10.04 18.00 -18.26
C GLY A 112 -10.25 17.98 -16.74
N ALA A 113 -10.63 19.12 -16.15
CA ALA A 113 -10.92 19.25 -14.73
C ALA A 113 -12.15 18.43 -14.30
N ASP A 114 -13.22 18.44 -15.09
CA ASP A 114 -14.43 17.64 -14.81
C ASP A 114 -14.13 16.14 -14.84
N ARG A 115 -13.30 15.72 -15.80
CA ARG A 115 -12.84 14.32 -15.91
C ARG A 115 -11.99 13.94 -14.69
N ALA A 116 -11.10 14.85 -14.26
CA ALA A 116 -10.19 14.66 -13.14
C ALA A 116 -10.89 14.43 -11.79
N ILE A 117 -12.16 14.83 -11.66
CA ILE A 117 -12.96 14.52 -10.45
C ILE A 117 -13.13 12.99 -10.29
N SER A 118 -13.22 12.23 -11.39
CA SER A 118 -13.52 10.78 -11.36
C SER A 118 -12.43 9.89 -11.94
N ALA A 119 -11.45 10.44 -12.65
CA ALA A 119 -10.35 9.69 -13.22
C ALA A 119 -9.09 10.55 -13.26
N ALA A 120 -7.97 10.04 -12.73
CA ALA A 120 -6.71 10.76 -12.80
C ALA A 120 -6.23 10.95 -14.26
N PRO A 121 -5.53 12.05 -14.58
CA PRO A 121 -4.80 12.18 -15.85
C PRO A 121 -3.79 11.04 -16.05
N PRO A 122 -3.45 10.68 -17.31
CA PRO A 122 -2.35 9.75 -17.61
C PRO A 122 -1.06 10.12 -16.87
N GLY A 123 -0.45 9.15 -16.18
CA GLY A 123 0.77 9.33 -15.39
C GLY A 123 0.55 9.79 -13.95
N HIS A 124 -0.69 10.15 -13.61
CA HIS A 124 -1.08 10.63 -12.29
C HIS A 124 -2.05 9.68 -11.55
N SER A 125 -2.30 8.47 -12.09
CA SER A 125 -3.16 7.46 -11.46
C SER A 125 -2.38 6.59 -10.49
N GLU A 126 -2.88 6.42 -9.26
CA GLU A 126 -2.28 5.50 -8.29
C GLU A 126 -2.26 4.05 -8.81
N HIS A 127 -3.19 3.66 -9.68
CA HIS A 127 -3.22 2.33 -10.29
C HIS A 127 -1.95 2.02 -11.09
N SER A 128 -1.38 3.02 -11.77
CA SER A 128 -0.17 2.84 -12.57
C SER A 128 1.05 2.48 -11.71
N SER A 129 1.00 2.72 -10.40
CA SER A 129 2.05 2.27 -9.47
C SER A 129 2.13 0.75 -9.26
N GLY A 130 1.03 0.03 -9.55
CA GLY A 130 0.87 -1.38 -9.19
C GLY A 130 0.61 -1.65 -7.71
N PHE A 131 0.44 -0.61 -6.87
CA PHE A 131 0.11 -0.72 -5.45
C PHE A 131 -1.36 -0.38 -5.14
N ALA A 132 -2.10 0.22 -6.07
CA ALA A 132 -3.50 0.58 -5.87
C ALA A 132 -4.47 -0.35 -6.60
N LEU A 133 -5.66 -0.50 -6.03
CA LEU A 133 -6.75 -1.27 -6.59
C LEU A 133 -8.11 -0.73 -6.14
N ASP A 134 -9.12 -1.05 -6.94
CA ASP A 134 -10.52 -0.86 -6.61
C ASP A 134 -11.09 -2.18 -6.05
N PHE A 135 -11.77 -2.12 -4.91
CA PHE A 135 -12.51 -3.26 -4.36
C PHE A 135 -13.93 -3.30 -4.91
N THR A 136 -14.47 -4.51 -4.99
CA THR A 136 -15.91 -4.75 -5.13
C THR A 136 -16.39 -5.91 -4.29
N VAL A 137 -17.70 -6.05 -4.16
CA VAL A 137 -18.37 -7.16 -3.50
C VAL A 137 -19.34 -7.86 -4.45
N ARG A 138 -19.45 -9.18 -4.31
CA ARG A 138 -20.51 -9.98 -4.93
C ARG A 138 -21.34 -10.71 -3.87
N PRO A 139 -22.66 -10.84 -4.10
CA PRO A 139 -23.43 -10.20 -5.18
C PRO A 139 -23.46 -8.65 -5.03
N ALA A 140 -23.72 -7.94 -6.14
CA ALA A 140 -23.63 -6.47 -6.17
C ALA A 140 -24.79 -5.78 -5.44
N ASP A 141 -25.93 -6.46 -5.27
CA ASP A 141 -27.08 -6.08 -4.46
C ASP A 141 -27.45 -4.60 -4.53
N GLY A 142 -27.94 -4.16 -5.70
CA GLY A 142 -28.56 -2.84 -5.87
C GLY A 142 -27.62 -1.64 -5.89
N CYS A 143 -26.29 -1.85 -5.87
CA CYS A 143 -25.31 -0.78 -6.00
C CYS A 143 -24.28 -1.17 -7.08
N PRO A 144 -24.10 -0.36 -8.14
CA PRO A 144 -23.07 -0.60 -9.14
C PRO A 144 -21.67 -0.59 -8.54
N ASP A 145 -20.74 -1.22 -9.26
CA ASP A 145 -19.32 -1.17 -8.95
C ASP A 145 -18.78 0.27 -9.06
N ALA A 146 -17.80 0.60 -8.22
CA ALA A 146 -17.14 1.90 -8.17
C ALA A 146 -18.10 3.08 -7.94
N GLU A 147 -19.10 2.88 -7.08
CA GLU A 147 -20.07 3.91 -6.67
C GLU A 147 -20.11 4.13 -5.15
N ALA A 148 -20.51 5.34 -4.74
CA ALA A 148 -20.49 5.75 -3.33
C ALA A 148 -21.39 4.89 -2.43
N CYS A 149 -22.48 4.33 -2.98
CA CYS A 149 -23.38 3.44 -2.24
C CYS A 149 -22.70 2.18 -1.72
N MET A 150 -21.53 1.80 -2.24
CA MET A 150 -20.77 0.64 -1.76
C MET A 150 -20.37 0.80 -0.30
N ALA A 151 -20.08 2.02 0.17
CA ALA A 151 -19.72 2.29 1.56
C ALA A 151 -20.80 1.86 2.58
N ALA A 152 -22.07 1.79 2.16
CA ALA A 152 -23.16 1.33 3.02
C ALA A 152 -23.18 -0.19 3.19
N LYS A 153 -22.49 -0.96 2.33
CA LYS A 153 -22.52 -2.42 2.36
C LYS A 153 -21.71 -2.97 3.55
N PRO A 154 -22.16 -4.08 4.17
CA PRO A 154 -21.43 -4.72 5.28
C PRO A 154 -19.96 -5.01 4.93
N ALA A 155 -19.70 -5.54 3.72
CA ALA A 155 -18.35 -5.80 3.22
C ALA A 155 -17.42 -4.58 3.22
N PHE A 156 -17.94 -3.40 2.87
CA PHE A 156 -17.15 -2.17 2.81
C PHE A 156 -16.96 -1.52 4.19
N ARG A 157 -17.93 -1.71 5.10
CA ARG A 157 -17.73 -1.38 6.52
C ARG A 157 -16.67 -2.25 7.16
N TRP A 158 -16.69 -3.56 6.86
CA TRP A 158 -15.64 -4.49 7.27
C TRP A 158 -14.28 -4.09 6.68
N LEU A 159 -14.24 -3.74 5.39
CA LEU A 159 -13.03 -3.29 4.72
C LEU A 159 -12.46 -2.03 5.40
N ALA A 160 -13.30 -1.03 5.66
CA ALA A 160 -12.91 0.19 6.38
C ALA A 160 -12.31 -0.09 7.77
N ALA A 161 -12.81 -1.11 8.48
CA ALA A 161 -12.29 -1.46 9.80
C ALA A 161 -11.00 -2.31 9.76
N ASN A 162 -10.79 -3.09 8.70
CA ASN A 162 -9.78 -4.16 8.70
C ASN A 162 -8.66 -4.00 7.68
N ALA A 163 -8.90 -3.34 6.55
CA ALA A 163 -7.93 -3.18 5.47
C ALA A 163 -6.56 -2.58 5.91
N PRO A 164 -6.51 -1.61 6.86
CA PRO A 164 -5.23 -1.10 7.37
C PRO A 164 -4.31 -2.18 7.96
N ARG A 165 -4.87 -3.23 8.58
CA ARG A 165 -4.10 -4.35 9.16
C ARG A 165 -3.39 -5.19 8.09
N PHE A 166 -3.82 -5.08 6.84
CA PHE A 166 -3.23 -5.69 5.66
C PHE A 166 -2.46 -4.68 4.80
N GLY A 167 -2.21 -3.48 5.32
CA GLY A 167 -1.39 -2.47 4.64
C GLY A 167 -2.14 -1.67 3.58
N PHE A 168 -3.47 -1.77 3.51
CA PHE A 168 -4.29 -0.97 2.59
C PHE A 168 -4.91 0.24 3.30
N GLU A 169 -4.80 1.41 2.69
CA GLU A 169 -5.44 2.66 3.14
C GLU A 169 -6.29 3.27 2.03
N MET A 170 -7.39 3.93 2.39
CA MET A 170 -8.35 4.48 1.43
C MET A 170 -7.88 5.87 0.97
N SER A 171 -7.48 5.97 -0.30
CA SER A 171 -6.78 7.16 -0.82
C SER A 171 -7.65 8.40 -0.87
N PHE A 172 -8.95 8.25 -1.20
CA PHE A 172 -9.87 9.36 -1.46
C PHE A 172 -11.10 9.29 -0.54
N PRO A 173 -10.95 9.60 0.76
CA PRO A 173 -12.07 9.59 1.69
C PRO A 173 -13.07 10.71 1.43
N ALA A 174 -14.24 10.64 2.07
CA ALA A 174 -15.25 11.69 1.99
C ALA A 174 -14.67 13.03 2.51
N GLY A 175 -14.90 14.10 1.76
CA GLY A 175 -14.38 15.43 2.11
C GLY A 175 -12.87 15.61 1.89
N ASN A 176 -12.19 14.69 1.19
CA ASN A 176 -10.80 14.91 0.80
C ASN A 176 -10.65 16.21 -0.01
N LYS A 177 -9.56 16.95 0.23
CA LYS A 177 -9.31 18.26 -0.40
C LYS A 177 -8.52 18.16 -1.72
N GLN A 178 -8.38 16.95 -2.26
CA GLN A 178 -7.59 16.69 -3.44
C GLN A 178 -8.33 17.05 -4.75
N ASN A 179 -9.60 17.45 -4.66
CA ASN A 179 -10.51 17.67 -5.79
C ASN A 179 -10.76 16.38 -6.60
N VAL A 180 -10.74 15.26 -5.88
CA VAL A 180 -11.13 13.93 -6.37
C VAL A 180 -12.39 13.54 -5.61
N LYS A 181 -13.35 12.90 -6.29
CA LYS A 181 -14.58 12.46 -5.63
C LYS A 181 -14.26 11.49 -4.49
N TRP A 182 -15.24 11.28 -3.62
CA TRP A 182 -15.13 10.22 -2.62
C TRP A 182 -15.18 8.85 -3.31
N GLU A 183 -14.16 8.02 -3.07
CA GLU A 183 -14.01 6.70 -3.69
C GLU A 183 -13.83 5.63 -2.61
N PRO A 184 -14.93 5.17 -1.94
CA PRO A 184 -14.84 4.13 -0.91
C PRO A 184 -14.28 2.80 -1.43
N TRP A 185 -14.26 2.61 -2.75
CA TRP A 185 -13.70 1.43 -3.42
C TRP A 185 -12.21 1.54 -3.73
N HIS A 186 -11.61 2.73 -3.77
CA HIS A 186 -10.22 2.93 -4.21
C HIS A 186 -9.25 2.90 -3.01
N TRP A 187 -8.31 1.97 -3.04
CA TRP A 187 -7.36 1.74 -1.96
C TRP A 187 -5.95 1.57 -2.50
N ARG A 188 -4.97 2.07 -1.74
CA ARG A 188 -3.54 1.85 -2.02
C ARG A 188 -2.89 1.04 -0.92
N TRP A 189 -1.95 0.20 -1.32
CA TRP A 189 -1.10 -0.54 -0.41
C TRP A 189 0.15 0.27 -0.04
N VAL A 190 0.45 0.35 1.26
CA VAL A 190 1.62 1.04 1.84
C VAL A 190 2.40 0.16 2.81
N GLY A 191 2.14 -1.15 2.80
CA GLY A 191 2.73 -2.13 3.70
C GLY A 191 2.03 -2.23 5.03
N THR A 192 1.90 -3.46 5.55
CA THR A 192 1.39 -3.74 6.91
C THR A 192 2.19 -3.07 8.03
N SER A 193 3.45 -2.75 7.76
CA SER A 193 4.29 -1.88 8.57
C SER A 193 5.29 -1.15 7.66
N ALA A 194 5.97 -0.13 8.18
CA ALA A 194 7.01 0.56 7.41
C ALA A 194 8.22 -0.34 7.04
N ALA A 195 8.42 -1.45 7.76
CA ALA A 195 9.48 -2.42 7.48
C ALA A 195 9.02 -3.63 6.64
N ALA A 196 7.74 -3.72 6.28
CA ALA A 196 7.28 -4.79 5.39
C ALA A 196 8.03 -4.70 4.04
N PRO A 197 8.42 -5.83 3.42
CA PRO A 197 9.04 -5.83 2.10
C PRO A 197 8.21 -5.01 1.11
N GLY A 198 8.85 -4.15 0.32
CA GLY A 198 8.16 -3.26 -0.63
C GLY A 198 7.52 -1.98 -0.02
N ALA A 199 7.32 -1.92 1.30
CA ALA A 199 6.64 -0.79 1.96
C ALA A 199 7.40 0.52 1.80
N ALA A 200 8.74 0.51 1.87
CA ALA A 200 9.55 1.71 1.67
C ALA A 200 9.30 2.35 0.29
N ARG A 201 9.21 1.53 -0.76
CA ARG A 201 8.91 1.99 -2.14
C ARG A 201 7.51 2.59 -2.22
N ALA A 202 6.50 1.87 -1.73
CA ALA A 202 5.12 2.34 -1.73
C ALA A 202 4.96 3.65 -0.93
N ARG A 203 5.50 3.69 0.28
CA ARG A 203 5.43 4.87 1.17
C ARG A 203 6.17 6.07 0.60
N PHE A 204 7.31 5.87 -0.07
CA PHE A 204 7.99 6.95 -0.79
C PHE A 204 7.11 7.49 -1.92
N LEU A 205 6.54 6.62 -2.73
CA LEU A 205 5.70 7.00 -3.86
C LEU A 205 4.47 7.80 -3.43
N PHE A 206 3.82 7.39 -2.34
CA PHE A 206 2.63 8.05 -1.81
C PHE A 206 2.93 9.12 -0.75
N ALA A 207 4.20 9.45 -0.45
CA ALA A 207 4.56 10.33 0.66
C ALA A 207 3.83 11.68 0.60
N LYS A 208 3.85 12.33 -0.57
CA LYS A 208 3.16 13.62 -0.78
C LYS A 208 1.66 13.50 -0.56
N ALA A 209 1.03 12.47 -1.13
CA ALA A 209 -0.40 12.22 -0.98
C ALA A 209 -0.74 11.98 0.48
N ARG A 210 -0.02 11.11 1.19
CA ARG A 210 -0.25 10.78 2.60
C ARG A 210 -0.11 12.00 3.52
N THR A 211 0.82 12.89 3.24
CA THR A 211 1.02 14.11 4.05
C THR A 211 -0.01 15.20 3.74
N ALA A 212 -0.29 15.48 2.46
CA ALA A 212 -1.17 16.58 2.07
C ALA A 212 -2.67 16.20 2.08
N PHE A 213 -2.99 14.95 1.77
CA PHE A 213 -4.34 14.41 1.64
C PHE A 213 -4.39 13.02 2.32
N PRO A 214 -4.36 12.98 3.67
CA PRO A 214 -4.27 11.73 4.40
C PRO A 214 -5.44 10.80 4.06
N ALA A 215 -5.12 9.52 3.91
CA ALA A 215 -6.11 8.47 3.72
C ALA A 215 -7.02 8.35 4.96
N ASN A 216 -8.24 7.83 4.76
CA ASN A 216 -9.11 7.48 5.88
C ASN A 216 -10.02 6.28 5.51
N PRO A 217 -9.81 5.10 6.12
CA PRO A 217 -8.81 4.82 7.16
C PRO A 217 -7.38 4.84 6.59
N ALA A 218 -6.43 5.24 7.44
CA ALA A 218 -5.00 5.20 7.13
C ALA A 218 -4.35 3.94 7.71
N VAL A 219 -3.26 3.48 7.09
CA VAL A 219 -2.34 2.54 7.75
C VAL A 219 -1.45 3.34 8.68
N ASP A 220 -1.34 2.86 9.93
CA ASP A 220 -0.59 3.57 10.95
C ASP A 220 0.82 3.95 10.47
N PRO A 221 1.26 5.18 10.80
CA PRO A 221 2.54 5.68 10.36
C PRO A 221 3.70 5.01 11.09
N VAL A 222 3.46 4.21 12.14
CA VAL A 222 4.48 3.63 13.03
C VAL A 222 5.61 3.03 12.18
N LEU A 223 6.67 3.83 12.05
CA LEU A 223 8.01 3.36 11.77
C LEU A 223 8.27 2.32 12.86
N PRO A 224 8.84 1.13 12.57
CA PRO A 224 9.37 0.35 13.67
C PRO A 224 10.33 1.28 14.40
N THR A 225 9.98 1.65 15.63
CA THR A 225 10.99 1.96 16.61
C THR A 225 11.87 0.74 16.53
N VAL A 226 13.08 0.88 15.99
CA VAL A 226 14.10 -0.13 16.26
C VAL A 226 14.19 -0.08 17.78
N ALA A 227 13.47 -0.98 18.45
CA ALA A 227 13.72 -1.26 19.84
C ALA A 227 15.21 -1.53 19.84
N ALA A 228 15.98 -0.64 20.47
CA ALA A 228 17.40 -0.85 20.68
C ALA A 228 17.54 -2.33 21.03
N PRO A 229 18.38 -3.11 20.32
CA PRO A 229 18.40 -4.54 20.47
C PRO A 229 18.38 -4.80 21.96
N HIS A 230 17.34 -5.49 22.44
CA HIS A 230 17.36 -6.00 23.78
C HIS A 230 18.59 -6.89 23.78
N PHE A 231 19.69 -6.37 24.31
CA PHE A 231 20.83 -7.16 24.70
C PHE A 231 20.24 -8.15 25.69
N MET A 232 19.84 -9.31 25.17
CA MET A 232 19.75 -10.51 25.97
C MET A 232 21.10 -10.54 26.68
N PRO A 233 21.14 -10.39 28.02
CA PRO A 233 22.41 -10.53 28.71
C PRO A 233 22.94 -11.87 28.24
N ILE A 234 24.13 -11.85 27.62
CA ILE A 234 24.84 -13.09 27.29
C ILE A 234 24.83 -13.87 28.59
N VAL A 235 24.08 -14.97 28.61
CA VAL A 235 24.06 -15.85 29.77
C VAL A 235 25.50 -16.30 29.91
N ALA A 236 26.18 -15.77 30.93
CA ALA A 236 27.57 -16.11 31.17
C ALA A 236 27.66 -17.64 31.20
N PRO A 237 28.63 -18.24 30.50
CA PRO A 237 28.79 -19.69 30.53
C PRO A 237 28.85 -20.13 32.00
N PRO A 238 28.23 -21.27 32.35
CA PRO A 238 28.22 -21.75 33.72
C PRO A 238 29.65 -21.77 34.25
N ARG A 239 29.85 -21.19 35.44
CA ARG A 239 31.19 -21.15 36.06
C ARG A 239 31.75 -22.58 36.11
N PRO A 240 33.03 -22.78 35.76
CA PRO A 240 33.64 -24.10 35.82
C PRO A 240 33.46 -24.71 37.21
N GLU A 241 33.00 -25.95 37.25
CA GLU A 241 32.71 -26.70 38.47
C GLU A 241 33.95 -26.72 39.38
N THR A 242 33.78 -26.34 40.64
CA THR A 242 34.89 -26.34 41.58
C THR A 242 35.35 -27.77 41.89
N LYS A 243 36.62 -27.95 42.27
CA LYS A 243 37.16 -29.27 42.71
C LYS A 243 36.31 -29.92 43.82
N LYS A 244 35.65 -29.11 44.66
CA LYS A 244 34.74 -29.59 45.72
C LYS A 244 33.43 -30.14 45.13
N GLN A 245 32.78 -29.40 44.24
CA GLN A 245 31.55 -29.81 43.57
C GLN A 245 31.75 -31.08 42.74
N ARG A 246 32.87 -31.17 42.02
CA ARG A 246 33.23 -32.38 41.26
C ARG A 246 33.37 -33.62 42.16
N LYS A 247 34.05 -33.49 43.31
CA LYS A 247 34.18 -34.57 44.29
C LYS A 247 32.85 -34.98 44.91
N GLU A 248 31.95 -34.04 45.17
CA GLU A 248 30.61 -34.33 45.69
C GLU A 248 29.76 -35.08 44.67
N ARG A 249 29.82 -34.69 43.39
CA ARG A 249 29.13 -35.40 42.31
C ARG A 249 29.63 -36.84 42.16
N GLU A 250 30.94 -37.04 42.11
CA GLU A 250 31.57 -38.37 42.03
C GLU A 250 31.20 -39.26 43.23
N ARG A 251 31.11 -38.69 44.44
CA ARG A 251 30.65 -39.40 45.63
C ARG A 251 29.18 -39.79 45.55
N ARG A 252 28.32 -38.91 45.00
CA ARG A 252 26.89 -39.16 44.83
C ARG A 252 26.65 -40.26 43.81
N GLU A 253 27.32 -40.19 42.67
CA GLU A 253 27.29 -41.22 41.63
C GLU A 253 27.81 -42.58 42.14
N ARG A 254 28.87 -42.60 42.96
CA ARG A 254 29.35 -43.85 43.61
C ARG A 254 28.34 -44.45 44.57
N ARG A 255 27.66 -43.62 45.37
CA ARG A 255 26.62 -44.08 46.31
C ARG A 255 25.41 -44.66 45.57
N GLU A 256 25.03 -44.04 44.46
CA GLU A 256 23.92 -44.48 43.63
C GLU A 256 24.22 -45.80 42.91
N ARG A 257 25.44 -45.94 42.35
CA ARG A 257 25.90 -47.22 41.76
C ARG A 257 25.92 -48.37 42.77
N ARG A 258 26.34 -48.12 44.01
CA ARG A 258 26.32 -49.13 45.09
C ARG A 258 24.89 -49.53 45.47
N ARG A 259 23.98 -48.56 45.62
CA ARG A 259 22.56 -48.84 45.89
C ARG A 259 21.88 -49.68 44.81
N VAL A 260 22.29 -49.52 43.55
CA VAL A 260 21.77 -50.32 42.42
C VAL A 260 22.36 -51.74 42.41
N GLN A 261 23.60 -51.93 42.86
CA GLN A 261 24.23 -53.24 42.98
C GLN A 261 23.69 -54.07 44.17
N ASP A 262 23.40 -53.43 45.31
CA ASP A 262 22.85 -54.11 46.50
C ASP A 262 21.36 -54.51 46.36
N ARG A 263 20.73 -54.19 45.22
CA ARG A 263 19.33 -54.53 44.90
C ARG A 263 19.18 -55.66 43.87
N LYS A 264 20.28 -56.32 43.49
CA LYS A 264 20.30 -57.54 42.67
C LYS A 264 20.74 -58.72 43.52
#